data_AF-A0A7J3NSQ0-F1
#
_entry.id   AF-A0A7J3NSQ0-F1
#
_cell.length_a   1.000
_cell.length_b   1.000
_cell.length_c   1.000
_cell.angle_alpha   90.00
_cell.angle_beta   90.00
_cell.angle_gamma   90.00
#
_symmetry.space_group_name_H-M   'P 1'
#
loop_
_entity.id
_entity.type
_entity.pdbx_description
1 polymer ?
#
loop_
_entity_poly.entity_id
_entity_poly.type
_entity_poly.pdbx_seq_one_letter_code
_entity_poly.pdbx_strand_id
1 'polypeptide(L)'
;MRKLSMALNIIMICCLTVAVLLYISITCSIHGGSSHCSYWETCTVNLYTLTPIFTFPYRHVSSTQLKVYVADSPEKLYEGYRFKDSYDFLNKGAKGMLLDVRQYAGLAITITMQNVKLPLSILILEKFGSVYKIVNWRELHPGEDWLIQLPDNSPLILELDP
;
A
#
# COMPACT_ATOMS: atom_id res chain seq x y z
N MET A 1 4.09 -8.25 -49.49
CA MET A 1 3.26 -7.67 -48.41
C MET A 1 3.08 -8.54 -47.15
N ARG A 2 3.71 -9.73 -47.01
CA ARG A 2 3.58 -10.56 -45.78
C ARG A 2 4.66 -10.33 -44.69
N LYS A 3 5.79 -9.69 -45.02
CA LYS A 3 6.89 -9.48 -44.06
C LYS A 3 6.71 -8.27 -43.12
N LEU A 4 5.87 -7.29 -43.49
CA LEU A 4 5.58 -6.12 -42.63
C LEU A 4 4.63 -6.45 -41.46
N SER A 5 3.76 -7.46 -41.62
CA SER A 5 2.76 -7.85 -40.60
C SER A 5 3.38 -8.59 -39.41
N MET A 6 4.46 -9.36 -39.61
CA MET A 6 5.16 -10.03 -38.52
C MET A 6 6.02 -9.08 -37.69
N ALA A 7 6.67 -8.10 -38.32
CA ALA A 7 7.44 -7.08 -37.61
C ALA A 7 6.54 -6.22 -36.70
N LEU A 8 5.32 -5.88 -37.16
CA LEU A 8 4.36 -5.15 -36.33
C LEU A 8 3.85 -5.97 -35.14
N ASN A 9 3.62 -7.28 -35.31
CA ASN A 9 3.20 -8.13 -34.19
C ASN A 9 4.33 -8.36 -33.17
N ILE A 10 5.59 -8.51 -33.60
CA ILE A 10 6.72 -8.64 -32.67
C ILE A 10 6.98 -7.33 -31.94
N ILE A 11 6.86 -6.18 -32.61
CA ILE A 11 6.97 -4.85 -31.96
C ILE A 11 5.78 -4.60 -31.03
N MET A 12 4.57 -5.04 -31.37
CA MET A 12 3.39 -4.91 -30.50
C MET A 12 3.45 -5.86 -29.29
N ILE A 13 4.12 -7.01 -29.42
CA ILE A 13 4.44 -7.92 -28.31
C ILE A 13 5.60 -7.38 -27.46
N CYS A 14 6.57 -6.69 -28.05
CA CYS A 14 7.66 -6.02 -27.31
C CYS A 14 7.24 -4.69 -26.65
N CYS A 15 6.24 -4.01 -27.20
CA CYS A 15 5.60 -2.83 -26.61
C CYS A 15 4.48 -3.21 -25.62
N LEU A 16 4.21 -4.50 -25.42
CA LEU A 16 3.56 -4.99 -24.21
C LEU A 16 4.58 -4.87 -23.06
N THR A 17 4.83 -3.60 -22.71
CA THR A 17 5.33 -3.09 -21.45
C THR A 17 5.59 -4.18 -20.45
N VAL A 18 6.84 -4.32 -20.03
CA VAL A 18 7.20 -4.92 -18.74
C VAL A 18 6.40 -4.17 -17.68
N ALA A 19 5.16 -4.60 -17.44
CA ALA A 19 4.32 -4.10 -16.38
C ALA A 19 4.99 -4.66 -15.13
N VAL A 20 5.89 -3.87 -14.55
CA VAL A 20 6.41 -4.13 -13.21
C VAL A 20 5.20 -4.09 -12.30
N LEU A 21 4.68 -5.26 -11.96
CA LEU A 21 3.58 -5.38 -11.04
C LEU A 21 4.20 -5.34 -9.64
N LEU A 22 3.95 -4.24 -8.93
CA LEU A 22 4.30 -4.09 -7.53
C LEU A 22 3.31 -4.91 -6.69
N TYR A 23 3.83 -5.91 -5.97
CA TYR A 23 3.06 -6.75 -5.06
C TYR A 23 3.59 -6.57 -3.64
N ILE A 24 2.71 -6.43 -2.67
CA ILE A 24 3.08 -6.26 -1.27
C ILE A 24 2.65 -7.51 -0.54
N SER A 25 3.51 -8.16 0.24
CA SER A 25 3.04 -9.15 1.21
C SER A 25 3.15 -8.54 2.60
N ILE A 26 1.99 -8.44 3.23
CA ILE A 26 1.87 -7.92 4.60
C ILE A 26 1.92 -9.13 5.52
N THR A 27 2.99 -9.24 6.29
CA THR A 27 3.11 -10.24 7.35
C THR A 27 3.06 -9.52 8.68
N CYS A 28 1.86 -9.41 9.26
CA CYS A 28 1.71 -8.84 10.58
C CYS A 28 2.23 -9.81 11.64
N SER A 29 3.51 -9.70 12.01
CA SER A 29 4.02 -10.28 13.24
C SER A 29 3.78 -9.30 14.38
N ILE A 30 2.62 -9.40 15.04
CA ILE A 30 2.34 -8.69 16.29
C ILE A 30 3.32 -9.23 17.33
N HIS A 31 4.32 -8.43 17.71
CA HIS A 31 5.20 -8.76 18.82
C HIS A 31 4.48 -8.41 20.12
N GLY A 32 3.54 -9.26 20.52
CA GLY A 32 2.85 -9.20 21.80
C GLY A 32 3.71 -9.80 22.91
N GLY A 33 4.52 -8.98 23.56
CA GLY A 33 5.18 -9.31 24.83
C GLY A 33 4.78 -8.31 25.91
N SER A 34 3.98 -8.77 26.86
CA SER A 34 3.60 -8.15 28.15
C SER A 34 2.57 -7.00 28.17
N SER A 35 1.43 -7.33 28.80
CA SER A 35 0.47 -6.58 29.63
C SER A 35 0.56 -5.07 29.86
N HIS A 36 0.87 -4.25 28.85
CA HIS A 36 0.51 -2.84 28.81
C HIS A 36 0.06 -2.48 27.39
N CYS A 37 -1.24 -2.32 27.20
CA CYS A 37 -1.86 -1.94 25.93
C CYS A 37 -1.29 -0.60 25.43
N SER A 38 -0.26 -0.63 24.58
CA SER A 38 0.19 0.56 23.89
C SER A 38 -0.79 0.82 22.74
N TYR A 39 -1.58 1.90 22.85
CA TYR A 39 -2.66 2.27 21.92
C TYR A 39 -2.26 2.14 20.44
N TRP A 40 -1.02 2.42 20.07
CA TRP A 40 -0.49 2.19 18.71
C TRP A 40 0.51 1.02 18.67
N GLU A 41 0.11 -0.10 18.07
CA GLU A 41 0.99 -1.22 17.75
C GLU A 41 1.73 -1.00 16.42
N THR A 42 2.77 -1.80 16.17
CA THR A 42 3.52 -1.77 14.90
C THR A 42 3.60 -3.16 14.29
N CYS A 43 3.54 -3.25 12.97
CA CYS A 43 3.77 -4.48 12.21
C CYS A 43 4.88 -4.31 11.16
N THR A 44 5.32 -5.41 10.56
CA THR A 44 6.28 -5.38 9.44
C THR A 44 5.55 -5.68 8.13
N VAL A 45 5.62 -4.76 7.19
CA VAL A 45 5.14 -4.91 5.82
C VAL A 45 6.34 -5.23 4.93
N ASN A 46 6.27 -6.32 4.16
CA ASN A 46 7.26 -6.64 3.15
C ASN A 46 6.75 -6.17 1.77
N LEU A 47 7.39 -5.16 1.20
CA LEU A 47 7.12 -4.70 -0.16
C LEU A 47 7.94 -5.54 -1.14
N TYR A 48 7.32 -6.14 -2.15
CA TYR A 48 8.00 -6.95 -3.17
C TYR A 48 7.84 -6.33 -4.56
N THR A 49 8.94 -6.19 -5.31
CA THR A 49 8.87 -5.91 -6.74
C THR A 49 8.93 -7.22 -7.50
N LEU A 50 7.85 -7.60 -8.19
CA LEU A 50 7.86 -8.74 -9.11
C LEU A 50 7.95 -8.24 -10.55
N THR A 51 8.90 -8.78 -11.30
CA THR A 51 8.91 -8.61 -12.76
C THR A 51 8.26 -9.82 -13.41
N PRO A 52 7.29 -9.63 -14.32
CA PRO A 52 6.76 -10.75 -15.09
C PRO A 52 7.87 -11.33 -15.97
N ILE A 53 8.13 -12.63 -15.83
CA ILE A 53 8.84 -13.40 -16.87
C ILE A 53 7.75 -13.91 -17.81
N PHE A 54 7.98 -13.80 -19.13
CA PHE A 54 7.05 -14.14 -20.23
C PHE A 54 6.48 -15.57 -20.18
N THR A 55 6.94 -16.39 -19.25
CA THR A 55 6.43 -17.70 -18.88
C THR A 55 6.53 -17.79 -17.35
N PHE A 56 5.44 -18.10 -16.66
CA PHE A 56 5.43 -18.33 -15.20
C PHE A 56 6.62 -19.21 -14.77
N PRO A 57 7.27 -18.94 -13.62
CA PRO A 57 6.82 -18.07 -12.52
C PRO A 57 7.54 -16.71 -12.43
N TYR A 58 6.91 -15.75 -11.76
CA TYR A 58 7.47 -14.43 -11.46
C TYR A 58 8.86 -14.52 -10.82
N ARG A 59 9.77 -13.62 -11.20
CA ARG A 59 11.03 -13.45 -10.46
C ARG A 59 10.85 -12.38 -9.40
N HIS A 60 11.19 -12.73 -8.17
CA HIS A 60 11.43 -11.76 -7.12
C HIS A 60 12.67 -10.95 -7.47
N VAL A 61 12.53 -9.63 -7.60
CA VAL A 61 13.64 -8.75 -7.97
C VAL A 61 14.20 -7.99 -6.78
N SER A 62 13.34 -7.60 -5.82
CA SER A 62 13.75 -6.93 -4.60
C SER A 62 12.64 -6.95 -3.54
N SER A 63 13.04 -6.94 -2.27
CA SER A 63 12.17 -6.85 -1.11
C SER A 63 12.61 -5.72 -0.21
N THR A 64 11.66 -4.90 0.25
CA THR A 64 11.90 -3.89 1.30
C THR A 64 11.04 -4.19 2.51
N GLN A 65 11.64 -4.23 3.70
CA GLN A 65 10.93 -4.36 4.97
C GLN A 65 10.63 -3.00 5.55
N LEU A 66 9.35 -2.74 5.80
CA LEU A 66 8.87 -1.51 6.42
C LEU A 66 8.20 -1.84 7.75
N LYS A 67 8.65 -1.21 8.82
CA LYS A 67 7.90 -1.19 10.07
C LYS A 67 6.87 -0.08 10.01
N VAL A 68 5.60 -0.35 10.31
CA VAL A 68 4.50 0.63 10.23
C VAL A 68 3.61 0.53 11.46
N TYR A 69 2.96 1.63 11.82
CA TYR A 69 1.87 1.61 12.80
C TYR A 69 0.65 0.91 12.25
N VAL A 70 -0.19 0.33 13.12
CA VAL A 70 -1.43 -0.33 12.72
C VAL A 70 -2.63 0.46 13.24
N ALA A 71 -3.49 0.90 12.31
CA ALA A 71 -4.80 1.46 12.58
C ALA A 71 -5.87 0.40 12.29
N ASP A 72 -6.20 -0.40 13.31
CA ASP A 72 -7.13 -1.54 13.29
C ASP A 72 -8.45 -1.28 14.03
N SER A 73 -8.62 -0.08 14.59
CA SER A 73 -9.86 0.34 15.25
C SER A 73 -10.40 1.63 14.62
N PRO A 74 -11.71 1.89 14.68
CA PRO A 74 -12.30 3.12 14.16
C PRO A 74 -11.61 4.38 14.70
N GLU A 75 -11.27 4.43 15.99
CA GLU A 75 -10.61 5.56 16.62
C GLU A 75 -9.26 5.85 15.97
N LYS A 76 -8.46 4.80 15.72
CA LYS A 76 -7.16 4.93 15.04
C LYS A 76 -7.30 5.33 13.59
N LEU A 77 -8.30 4.81 12.89
CA LEU A 77 -8.60 5.17 11.49
C LEU A 77 -9.00 6.64 11.36
N TYR A 78 -9.83 7.15 12.28
CA TYR A 78 -10.22 8.56 12.31
C TYR A 78 -9.08 9.48 12.77
N GLU A 79 -8.19 8.98 13.64
CA GLU A 79 -7.03 9.73 14.11
C GLU A 79 -5.95 9.85 13.03
N GLY A 80 -5.56 8.75 12.39
CA GLY A 80 -4.53 8.72 11.34
C GLY A 80 -3.27 9.53 11.71
N TYR A 81 -2.76 10.31 10.75
CA TYR A 81 -1.64 11.23 10.99
C TYR A 81 -2.01 12.58 11.63
N ARG A 82 -3.25 12.75 12.10
CA ARG A 82 -3.72 14.02 12.65
C ARG A 82 -2.87 14.50 13.82
N PHE A 83 -2.49 15.77 13.79
CA PHE A 83 -1.67 16.48 14.77
C PHE A 83 -0.26 15.90 15.03
N LYS A 84 0.19 14.93 14.24
CA LYS A 84 1.52 14.35 14.38
C LYS A 84 2.55 15.20 13.63
N ASP A 85 3.73 15.33 14.23
CA ASP A 85 4.84 16.12 13.70
C ASP A 85 5.95 15.26 13.07
N SER A 86 5.77 13.93 13.07
CA SER A 86 6.72 12.96 12.51
C SER A 86 5.99 11.70 12.04
N TYR A 87 6.53 11.04 11.00
CA TYR A 87 6.04 9.73 10.55
C TYR A 87 6.25 8.63 11.60
N ASP A 88 7.29 8.77 12.43
CA ASP A 88 7.60 7.91 13.57
C ASP A 88 7.19 8.60 14.89
N PHE A 89 5.91 8.97 15.01
CA PHE A 89 5.42 9.83 16.10
C PHE A 89 5.52 9.24 17.52
N LEU A 90 5.79 7.94 17.66
CA LEU A 90 6.11 7.30 18.95
C LEU A 90 7.55 6.79 19.03
N ASN A 91 8.43 7.19 18.10
CA ASN A 91 9.84 6.78 18.06
C ASN A 91 10.01 5.25 18.11
N LYS A 92 9.16 4.50 17.40
CA LYS A 92 9.20 3.03 17.33
C LYS A 92 9.97 2.53 16.10
N GLY A 93 10.58 3.42 15.33
CA GLY A 93 11.21 3.13 14.05
C GLY A 93 10.19 2.86 12.93
N ALA A 94 8.96 3.37 13.07
CA ALA A 94 7.94 3.22 12.05
C ALA A 94 8.20 4.17 10.86
N LYS A 95 7.80 3.75 9.66
CA LYS A 95 7.96 4.48 8.40
C LYS A 95 6.63 4.87 7.76
N GLY A 96 5.54 4.68 8.49
CA GLY A 96 4.19 4.86 7.96
C GLY A 96 3.13 4.24 8.85
N MET A 97 1.93 4.13 8.30
CA MET A 97 0.76 3.54 8.95
C MET A 97 0.02 2.63 7.97
N LEU A 98 -0.39 1.46 8.45
CA LEU A 98 -1.29 0.54 7.76
C LEU A 98 -2.69 0.66 8.35
N LEU A 99 -3.65 1.01 7.51
CA LEU A 99 -5.05 1.16 7.88
C LEU A 99 -5.82 -0.09 7.43
N ASP A 100 -6.48 -0.72 8.39
CA ASP A 100 -7.37 -1.86 8.12
C ASP A 100 -8.78 -1.39 7.78
N VAL A 101 -9.03 -1.21 6.48
CA VAL A 101 -10.31 -0.72 5.95
C VAL A 101 -11.19 -1.82 5.36
N ARG A 102 -10.92 -3.09 5.70
CA ARG A 102 -11.64 -4.23 5.12
C ARG A 102 -13.15 -4.18 5.34
N GLN A 103 -13.58 -3.62 6.47
CA GLN A 103 -15.00 -3.42 6.78
C GLN A 103 -15.72 -2.42 5.87
N TYR A 104 -14.98 -1.64 5.09
CA TYR A 104 -15.50 -0.65 4.14
C TYR A 104 -15.32 -1.08 2.67
N ALA A 105 -15.04 -2.36 2.42
CA ALA A 105 -14.87 -2.90 1.08
C ALA A 105 -16.04 -2.54 0.15
N GLY A 106 -15.73 -2.12 -1.08
CA GLY A 106 -16.73 -1.72 -2.06
C GLY A 106 -17.43 -0.37 -1.78
N LEU A 107 -17.06 0.35 -0.72
CA LEU A 107 -17.60 1.68 -0.44
C LEU A 107 -16.69 2.79 -0.99
N ALA A 108 -17.31 3.93 -1.31
CA ALA A 108 -16.58 5.18 -1.49
C ALA A 108 -16.26 5.79 -0.12
N ILE A 109 -15.00 6.12 0.12
CA ILE A 109 -14.53 6.79 1.34
C ILE A 109 -13.72 8.03 0.98
N THR A 110 -13.66 8.98 1.90
CA THR A 110 -12.79 10.14 1.78
C THR A 110 -11.62 10.00 2.74
N ILE A 111 -10.40 10.02 2.21
CA ILE A 111 -9.18 10.24 2.98
C ILE A 111 -9.04 11.75 3.13
N THR A 112 -8.98 12.23 4.38
CA THR A 112 -8.86 13.66 4.65
C THR A 112 -7.51 13.99 5.27
N MET A 113 -6.87 15.05 4.75
CA MET A 113 -5.64 15.61 5.32
C MET A 113 -5.93 16.73 6.35
N GLN A 114 -7.15 16.78 6.89
CA GLN A 114 -7.53 17.76 7.88
C GLN A 114 -6.69 17.60 9.17
N ASN A 115 -5.99 18.68 9.54
CA ASN A 115 -5.08 18.75 10.69
C ASN A 115 -3.89 17.77 10.59
N VAL A 116 -3.56 17.30 9.39
CA VAL A 116 -2.31 16.58 9.10
C VAL A 116 -1.26 17.60 8.64
N LYS A 117 -0.05 17.53 9.19
CA LYS A 117 1.04 18.47 8.87
C LYS A 117 2.04 17.92 7.85
N LEU A 118 2.06 16.60 7.69
CA LEU A 118 3.02 15.88 6.85
C LEU A 118 2.37 15.57 5.49
N PRO A 119 3.09 15.65 4.36
CA PRO A 119 2.63 15.03 3.13
C PRO A 119 2.60 13.51 3.28
N LEU A 120 1.72 12.81 2.56
CA LEU A 120 1.60 11.36 2.65
C LEU A 120 1.48 10.73 1.27
N SER A 121 2.29 9.71 1.02
CA SER A 121 2.08 8.76 -0.07
C SER A 121 1.02 7.74 0.37
N ILE A 122 -0.15 7.78 -0.27
CA ILE A 122 -1.29 6.91 0.02
C ILE A 122 -1.35 5.80 -1.03
N LEU A 123 -1.20 4.54 -0.59
CA LEU A 123 -1.26 3.36 -1.45
C LEU A 123 -2.50 2.53 -1.11
N ILE A 124 -3.36 2.33 -2.10
CA ILE A 124 -4.55 1.48 -1.99
C ILE A 124 -4.19 0.06 -2.38
N LEU A 125 -4.42 -0.87 -1.45
CA LEU A 125 -4.00 -2.25 -1.56
C LEU A 125 -5.22 -3.16 -1.68
N GLU A 126 -5.20 -4.06 -2.66
CA GLU A 126 -6.21 -5.11 -2.81
C GLU A 126 -5.59 -6.49 -2.62
N LYS A 127 -6.31 -7.41 -1.97
CA LYS A 127 -5.82 -8.75 -1.76
C LYS A 127 -5.81 -9.55 -3.07
N PHE A 128 -4.71 -10.24 -3.36
CA PHE A 128 -4.55 -11.15 -4.48
C PHE A 128 -3.91 -12.46 -4.01
N GLY A 129 -4.74 -13.47 -3.71
CA GLY A 129 -4.28 -14.72 -3.11
C GLY A 129 -3.73 -14.49 -1.69
N SER A 130 -2.45 -14.82 -1.48
CA SER A 130 -1.73 -14.63 -0.20
C SER A 130 -0.98 -13.30 -0.11
N VAL A 131 -1.03 -12.47 -1.14
CA VAL A 131 -0.37 -11.16 -1.21
C VAL A 131 -1.39 -10.05 -1.40
N TYR A 132 -0.93 -8.81 -1.34
CA TYR A 132 -1.64 -7.60 -1.71
C TYR A 132 -1.01 -7.01 -2.97
N LYS A 133 -1.77 -6.23 -3.73
CA LYS A 133 -1.31 -5.49 -4.90
C LYS A 133 -1.66 -4.02 -4.70
N ILE A 134 -0.78 -3.12 -5.08
CA ILE A 134 -1.12 -1.69 -5.19
C ILE A 134 -2.03 -1.53 -6.42
N VAL A 135 -3.27 -1.11 -6.19
CA VAL A 135 -4.26 -0.92 -7.25
C VAL A 135 -4.49 0.55 -7.58
N ASN A 136 -4.19 1.44 -6.63
CA ASN A 136 -4.18 2.88 -6.84
C ASN A 136 -3.19 3.51 -5.87
N TRP A 137 -2.62 4.66 -6.23
CA TRP A 137 -1.76 5.41 -5.33
C TRP A 137 -1.80 6.90 -5.68
N ARG A 138 -1.59 7.74 -4.68
CA ARG A 138 -1.48 9.18 -4.83
C ARG A 138 -0.73 9.79 -3.65
N GLU A 139 0.07 10.81 -3.91
CA GLU A 139 0.60 11.70 -2.87
C GLU A 139 -0.45 12.76 -2.51
N LEU A 140 -0.69 12.96 -1.21
CA LEU A 140 -1.56 14.01 -0.67
C LEU A 140 -0.76 14.98 0.18
N HIS A 141 -1.01 16.27 -0.02
CA HIS A 141 -0.43 17.34 0.81
C HIS A 141 -1.41 17.78 1.92
N PRO A 142 -0.93 18.42 3.00
CA PRO A 142 -1.77 19.01 4.02
C PRO A 142 -2.91 19.87 3.45
N GLY A 143 -4.15 19.57 3.87
CA GLY A 143 -5.35 20.26 3.39
C GLY A 143 -5.98 19.69 2.11
N GLU A 144 -5.38 18.68 1.47
CA GLU A 144 -6.00 17.98 0.35
C GLU A 144 -6.84 16.80 0.81
N ASP A 145 -8.02 16.63 0.23
CA ASP A 145 -8.86 15.45 0.45
C ASP A 145 -8.91 14.57 -0.80
N TRP A 146 -9.08 13.27 -0.61
CA TRP A 146 -9.19 12.31 -1.70
C TRP A 146 -10.37 11.37 -1.51
N LEU A 147 -11.40 11.54 -2.34
CA LEU A 147 -12.49 10.59 -2.48
C LEU A 147 -12.01 9.40 -3.31
N ILE A 148 -12.08 8.21 -2.74
CA ILE A 148 -11.68 6.96 -3.39
C ILE A 148 -12.79 5.92 -3.32
N GLN A 149 -12.90 5.13 -4.38
CA GLN A 149 -13.67 3.90 -4.36
C GLN A 149 -12.76 2.77 -3.87
N LEU A 150 -13.11 2.15 -2.74
CA LEU A 150 -12.34 1.02 -2.25
C LEU A 150 -12.60 -0.24 -3.11
N PRO A 151 -11.57 -1.06 -3.33
CA PRO A 151 -11.73 -2.39 -3.90
C PRO A 151 -12.67 -3.26 -3.07
N ASP A 152 -13.35 -4.19 -3.73
CA ASP A 152 -14.24 -5.15 -3.06
C ASP A 152 -13.47 -6.23 -2.29
N ASN A 153 -12.27 -6.57 -2.76
CA ASN A 153 -11.53 -7.71 -2.20
C ASN A 153 -10.56 -7.31 -1.09
N SER A 154 -11.10 -7.22 0.14
CA SER A 154 -10.33 -7.08 1.38
C SER A 154 -9.29 -5.93 1.31
N PRO A 155 -9.72 -4.68 1.09
CA PRO A 155 -8.81 -3.56 0.89
C PRO A 155 -8.03 -3.20 2.16
N LEU A 156 -6.81 -2.73 1.97
CA LEU A 156 -5.99 -2.06 2.99
C LEU A 156 -5.46 -0.76 2.41
N ILE A 157 -5.08 0.18 3.28
CA ILE A 157 -4.40 1.43 2.87
C ILE A 157 -3.07 1.50 3.59
N LEU A 158 -2.02 1.85 2.86
CA LEU A 158 -0.69 2.09 3.40
C LEU A 158 -0.33 3.56 3.19
N GLU A 159 -0.08 4.27 4.28
CA GLU A 159 0.35 5.67 4.31
C GLU A 159 1.84 5.72 4.63
N LEU A 160 2.64 6.36 3.77
CA LEU A 160 4.10 6.44 3.89
C LEU A 160 4.59 7.88 3.75
N ASP A 161 5.81 8.12 4.22
CA ASP A 161 6.62 9.27 3.81
C ASP A 161 6.80 9.25 2.26
N PRO A 162 6.58 10.36 1.53
CA PRO A 162 6.63 10.40 0.07
C PRO A 162 7.91 9.90 -0.59
#